data_AF-A0A0P9PWE3-F1
#
_entry.id   AF-A0A0P9PWE3-F1
#
_cell.length_a   1.000
_cell.length_b   1.000
_cell.length_c   1.000
_cell.angle_alpha   90.00
_cell.angle_beta   90.00
_cell.angle_gamma   90.00
#
_symmetry.space_group_name_H-M   'P 1'
#
loop_
_entity.id
_entity.type
_entity.pdbx_description
1 polymer ?
#
loop_
_entity_poly.entity_id
_entity_poly.type
_entity_poly.pdbx_seq_one_letter_code
_entity_poly.pdbx_strand_id
1 'polypeptide(L)'
;MSKWPDTPDCTAAVKALASRLANDRNLRNALKPQDVAHVLNALSKWPDTPDCANAAKALASQLANDRNLRNALNPQDVAHVLNALSKWPDTPDCTAAV
;
A
#
# COMPACT_ATOMS: atom_id res chain seq x y z
N MET A 1 -10.92 -9.22 -0.65
CA MET A 1 -10.22 -9.78 -1.83
C MET A 1 -10.85 -9.20 -3.09
N SER A 2 -10.32 -8.08 -3.61
CA SER A 2 -10.88 -7.43 -4.80
C SER A 2 -10.37 -8.13 -6.06
N LYS A 3 -11.26 -8.78 -6.81
CA LYS A 3 -10.99 -9.41 -8.12
C LYS A 3 -11.11 -8.33 -9.21
N TRP A 4 -9.99 -7.77 -9.67
CA TRP A 4 -9.98 -6.89 -10.84
C TRP A 4 -9.24 -7.61 -11.96
N PRO A 5 -9.80 -7.66 -13.18
CA PRO A 5 -9.14 -8.26 -14.33
C PRO A 5 -7.98 -7.36 -14.79
N ASP A 6 -6.88 -7.96 -15.27
CA ASP A 6 -5.74 -7.26 -15.89
C ASP A 6 -6.12 -6.72 -17.28
N THR A 7 -7.11 -5.84 -17.31
CA THR A 7 -7.47 -5.07 -18.49
C THR A 7 -6.74 -3.73 -18.47
N PRO A 8 -6.37 -3.18 -19.64
CA PRO A 8 -5.67 -1.90 -19.73
C PRO A 8 -6.37 -0.77 -18.97
N ASP A 9 -7.71 -0.73 -19.02
CA ASP A 9 -8.52 0.29 -18.34
C ASP A 9 -8.44 0.15 -16.81
N CYS A 10 -8.49 -1.09 -16.29
CA CYS A 10 -8.32 -1.33 -14.86
C CYS A 10 -6.91 -0.93 -14.40
N THR A 11 -5.88 -1.25 -15.19
CA THR A 11 -4.50 -0.85 -14.87
C THR A 11 -4.33 0.67 -14.89
N ALA A 12 -4.94 1.37 -15.86
CA ALA A 12 -4.90 2.83 -15.93
C ALA A 12 -5.60 3.49 -14.73
N ALA A 13 -6.78 2.99 -14.36
CA ALA A 13 -7.49 3.46 -13.17
C ALA A 13 -6.68 3.22 -11.89
N VAL A 14 -6.06 2.04 -11.75
CA VAL A 14 -5.17 1.73 -10.61
C VAL A 14 -3.97 2.69 -10.57
N LYS A 15 -3.30 2.94 -11.70
CA LYS A 15 -2.20 3.90 -11.79
C LYS A 15 -2.61 5.30 -11.35
N ALA A 16 -3.76 5.79 -11.82
CA ALA A 16 -4.27 7.11 -11.44
C ALA A 16 -4.59 7.20 -9.94
N LEU A 17 -5.25 6.17 -9.38
CA LEU A 17 -5.56 6.10 -7.95
C LEU A 17 -4.30 5.97 -7.10
N ALA A 18 -3.34 5.15 -7.51
CA ALA A 18 -2.05 4.98 -6.84
C ALA A 18 -1.25 6.29 -6.85
N SER A 19 -1.17 6.97 -8.01
CA SER A 19 -0.53 8.27 -8.14
C SER A 19 -1.18 9.31 -7.21
N ARG A 20 -2.51 9.37 -7.15
CA ARG A 20 -3.22 10.24 -6.21
C ARG A 20 -2.89 9.88 -4.77
N LEU A 21 -2.87 8.59 -4.42
CA LEU A 21 -2.56 8.14 -3.07
C LEU A 21 -1.11 8.43 -2.67
N ALA A 22 -0.17 8.39 -3.60
CA ALA A 22 1.24 8.72 -3.37
C ALA A 22 1.44 10.22 -3.09
N ASN A 23 0.61 11.09 -3.67
CA ASN A 23 0.75 12.54 -3.58
C ASN A 23 -0.20 13.21 -2.56
N ASP A 24 -1.34 12.59 -2.25
CA ASP A 24 -2.35 13.15 -1.35
C ASP A 24 -2.24 12.57 0.07
N ARG A 25 -1.55 13.30 0.95
CA ARG A 25 -1.41 12.92 2.37
C ARG A 25 -2.76 12.93 3.10
N ASN A 26 -3.66 13.83 2.76
CA ASN A 26 -4.98 13.91 3.43
C ASN A 26 -5.81 12.68 3.09
N LEU A 27 -5.77 12.23 1.83
CA LEU A 27 -6.40 10.98 1.42
C LEU A 27 -5.84 9.78 2.20
N ARG A 28 -4.52 9.67 2.35
CA ARG A 28 -3.91 8.58 3.13
C ARG A 28 -4.28 8.64 4.62
N ASN A 29 -4.39 9.83 5.20
CA ASN A 29 -4.81 10.02 6.59
C ASN A 29 -6.29 9.68 6.80
N ALA A 30 -7.12 9.76 5.76
CA ALA A 30 -8.53 9.41 5.83
C ALA A 30 -8.80 7.90 5.76
N LEU A 31 -7.79 7.09 5.41
CA LEU A 31 -7.92 5.63 5.37
C LEU A 31 -8.00 5.04 6.78
N LYS A 32 -8.92 4.08 6.96
CA LYS A 32 -8.94 3.28 8.18
C LYS A 32 -7.75 2.29 8.17
N PRO A 33 -7.32 1.78 9.34
CA PRO A 33 -6.22 0.81 9.42
C PRO A 33 -6.39 -0.40 8.46
N GLN A 34 -7.56 -1.04 8.49
CA GLN A 34 -7.89 -2.16 7.59
C GLN A 34 -7.83 -1.78 6.10
N ASP A 35 -8.20 -0.54 5.76
CA ASP A 35 -8.22 -0.05 4.38
C ASP A 35 -6.79 0.10 3.86
N VAL A 36 -5.84 0.49 4.72
CA VAL A 36 -4.41 0.52 4.38
C VAL A 36 -3.91 -0.87 4.00
N ALA A 37 -4.27 -1.90 4.77
CA ALA A 37 -3.91 -3.28 4.46
C ALA A 37 -4.54 -3.77 3.14
N HIS A 38 -5.82 -3.44 2.91
CA HIS A 38 -6.50 -3.80 1.67
C HIS A 38 -5.95 -3.08 0.44
N VAL A 39 -5.61 -1.80 0.56
CA VAL A 39 -4.99 -1.02 -0.52
C VAL A 39 -3.61 -1.57 -0.84
N LEU A 40 -2.76 -1.82 0.16
CA LEU A 40 -1.44 -2.43 -0.06
C LEU A 40 -1.56 -3.79 -0.78
N ASN A 41 -2.47 -4.65 -0.32
CA ASN A 41 -2.71 -5.95 -0.96
C ASN A 41 -3.33 -5.83 -2.37
N ALA A 42 -4.01 -4.72 -2.68
CA ALA A 42 -4.48 -4.45 -4.04
C ALA A 42 -3.32 -3.98 -4.94
N LEU A 43 -2.50 -3.03 -4.46
CA LEU A 43 -1.34 -2.51 -5.18
C LEU A 43 -0.29 -3.58 -5.45
N SER A 44 -0.16 -4.58 -4.57
CA SER A 44 0.82 -5.67 -4.70
C SER A 44 0.59 -6.59 -5.90
N LYS A 45 -0.51 -6.40 -6.65
CA LYS A 45 -0.76 -7.06 -7.92
C LYS A 45 -0.03 -6.42 -9.10
N TRP A 46 0.38 -5.16 -8.96
CA TRP A 46 1.13 -4.43 -9.98
C TRP A 46 2.45 -3.90 -9.38
N PRO A 47 3.33 -4.80 -8.89
CA PRO A 47 4.56 -4.37 -8.22
C PRO A 47 5.50 -3.61 -9.17
N ASP A 48 5.49 -3.96 -10.46
CA ASP A 48 6.31 -3.34 -11.50
C ASP A 48 5.79 -1.97 -11.95
N THR A 49 4.64 -1.51 -11.43
CA THR A 49 4.09 -0.20 -11.74
C THR A 49 4.66 0.86 -10.79
N PRO A 50 5.37 1.88 -11.28
CA PRO A 50 5.99 2.90 -10.42
C PRO A 50 4.98 3.64 -9.52
N ASP A 51 3.78 3.94 -10.02
CA ASP A 51 2.73 4.58 -9.22
C ASP A 51 2.31 3.71 -8.02
N CYS A 52 2.17 2.39 -8.24
CA CYS A 52 1.83 1.43 -7.20
C CYS A 52 2.94 1.30 -6.16
N ALA A 53 4.19 1.23 -6.60
CA ALA A 53 5.35 1.22 -5.71
C ALA A 53 5.46 2.50 -4.87
N ASN A 54 5.26 3.67 -5.48
CA ASN A 54 5.27 4.96 -4.78
C ASN A 54 4.13 5.07 -3.75
N ALA A 55 2.93 4.62 -4.10
CA ALA A 55 1.80 4.58 -3.19
C ALA A 55 2.03 3.61 -2.02
N ALA A 56 2.57 2.42 -2.30
CA ALA A 56 2.93 1.44 -1.28
C ALA A 56 4.00 1.99 -0.33
N LYS A 57 5.04 2.64 -0.86
CA LYS A 57 6.07 3.32 -0.07
C LYS A 57 5.47 4.39 0.84
N ALA A 58 4.59 5.24 0.31
CA ALA A 58 3.94 6.29 1.10
C ALA A 58 3.09 5.73 2.25
N LEU A 59 2.36 4.63 2.01
CA LEU A 59 1.60 3.93 3.06
C LEU A 59 2.51 3.23 4.08
N ALA A 60 3.60 2.62 3.63
CA ALA A 60 4.60 2.01 4.52
C ALA A 60 5.25 3.06 5.43
N SER A 61 5.64 4.21 4.89
CA SER A 61 6.13 5.34 5.68
C SER A 61 5.07 5.84 6.67
N GLN A 62 3.78 5.86 6.31
CA GLN A 62 2.71 6.23 7.25
C GLN A 62 2.61 5.23 8.41
N LEU A 63 2.65 3.93 8.14
CA LEU A 63 2.63 2.87 9.16
C LEU A 63 3.88 2.87 10.06
N ALA A 64 5.03 3.26 9.53
CA ALA A 64 6.26 3.42 10.30
C ALA A 64 6.13 4.58 11.31
N ASN A 65 5.57 5.71 10.86
CA ASN A 65 5.49 6.96 11.63
C ASN A 65 4.24 7.08 12.51
N ASP A 66 3.16 6.36 12.21
CA ASP A 66 1.91 6.38 12.99
C ASP A 66 1.74 5.09 13.79
N ARG A 67 2.12 5.15 15.08
CA ARG A 67 1.99 4.04 16.01
C ARG A 67 0.53 3.65 16.28
N ASN A 68 -0.39 4.61 16.28
CA ASN A 68 -1.80 4.35 16.55
C ASN A 68 -2.42 3.57 15.38
N LEU A 69 -2.11 4.01 14.15
CA LEU A 69 -2.52 3.31 12.93
C LEU A 69 -1.99 1.87 12.93
N ARG A 70 -0.70 1.68 13.22
CA ARG A 70 -0.07 0.36 13.27
C ARG A 70 -0.67 -0.55 14.35
N ASN A 71 -0.93 -0.02 15.54
CA ASN A 71 -1.51 -0.78 16.66
C ASN A 71 -2.98 -1.12 16.45
N ALA A 72 -3.67 -0.42 15.56
CA ALA A 72 -5.08 -0.66 15.23
C ALA A 72 -5.27 -1.74 14.16
N LEU A 73 -4.19 -2.24 13.54
CA LEU A 73 -4.23 -3.38 12.62
C LEU A 73 -4.46 -4.67 13.41
N ASN A 74 -5.41 -5.49 12.96
CA ASN A 74 -5.56 -6.83 13.51
C ASN A 74 -4.46 -7.78 12.95
N PRO A 75 -4.28 -8.99 13.50
CA PRO A 75 -3.24 -9.92 13.04
C PRO A 75 -3.33 -10.28 11.55
N GLN A 76 -4.54 -10.35 10.99
CA GLN A 76 -4.74 -10.65 9.58
C GLN A 76 -4.35 -9.46 8.69
N ASP A 77 -4.65 -8.23 9.12
CA ASP A 77 -4.25 -7.02 8.42
C ASP A 77 -2.73 -6.87 8.41
N VAL A 78 -2.06 -7.17 9.53
CA VAL A 78 -0.59 -7.21 9.60
C VAL A 78 -0.02 -8.22 8.61
N ALA A 79 -0.58 -9.42 8.55
CA ALA A 79 -0.14 -10.44 7.58
C ALA A 79 -0.33 -9.97 6.12
N HIS A 80 -1.45 -9.31 5.81
CA HIS A 80 -1.67 -8.73 4.48
C HIS A 80 -0.68 -7.61 4.14
N VAL A 81 -0.40 -6.71 5.09
CA VAL A 81 0.59 -5.63 4.92
C VAL A 81 1.96 -6.22 4.64
N LEU A 82 2.44 -7.17 5.45
CA LEU A 82 3.76 -7.79 5.25
C LEU A 82 3.84 -8.56 3.94
N ASN A 83 2.80 -9.34 3.60
CA ASN A 83 2.73 -10.06 2.34
C ASN A 83 2.75 -9.10 1.13
N ALA A 84 2.02 -7.98 1.21
CA ALA A 84 2.03 -6.97 0.17
C ALA A 84 3.41 -6.29 0.03
N LEU A 85 4.00 -5.84 1.14
CA LEU A 85 5.31 -5.17 1.14
C LEU A 85 6.45 -6.08 0.65
N SER A 86 6.33 -7.39 0.81
CA SER A 86 7.29 -8.36 0.25
C SER A 86 7.41 -8.31 -1.28
N LYS A 87 6.46 -7.65 -1.98
CA LYS A 87 6.52 -7.45 -3.44
C LYS A 87 7.44 -6.30 -3.88
N TRP A 88 7.92 -5.50 -2.93
CA TRP A 88 8.87 -4.40 -3.18
C TRP A 88 10.11 -4.54 -2.30
N PRO A 89 10.97 -5.56 -2.54
CA PRO A 89 12.17 -5.78 -1.74
C PRO A 89 13.20 -4.64 -1.86
N ASP A 90 13.16 -3.85 -2.94
CA ASP A 90 14.14 -2.80 -3.26
C ASP A 90 13.80 -1.40 -2.72
N THR A 91 12.90 -1.25 -1.75
CA THR A 91 12.75 0.03 -1.06
C THR A 91 13.75 0.14 0.09
N PRO A 92 14.68 1.12 0.09
CA PRO A 92 15.72 1.30 1.12
C PRO A 92 15.19 1.53 2.55
N ASP A 93 13.88 1.67 2.72
CA ASP A 93 13.21 1.77 4.03
C ASP A 93 12.89 0.40 4.66
N CYS A 94 13.02 -0.71 3.91
CA CYS A 94 12.81 -2.07 4.45
C CYS A 94 13.99 -2.56 5.31
N THR A 95 15.14 -1.90 5.28
CA THR A 95 16.34 -2.26 6.04
C THR A 95 16.40 -1.59 7.43
N ALA A 96 15.50 -0.66 7.75
CA ALA A 96 15.49 0.07 9.02
C ALA A 96 14.61 -0.56 10.11
N ALA A 97 14.04 -1.75 9.84
CA ALA A 97 13.16 -2.47 10.76
C ALA A 97 13.80 -3.77 11.32
N VAL A 98 15.13 -3.83 11.39
CA VAL A 98 15.91 -4.89 12.07
C VAL A 98 16.56 -4.33 13.33
#